data_AF-A0A4U6X325-F1
#
_entry.id   AF-A0A4U6X325-F1
#
_cell.length_a   1.000
_cell.length_b   1.000
_cell.length_c   1.000
_cell.angle_alpha   90.00
_cell.angle_beta   90.00
_cell.angle_gamma   90.00
#
_symmetry.space_group_name_H-M   'P 1'
#
loop_
_entity.id
_entity.type
_entity.pdbx_description
1 polymer ?
#
loop_
_entity_poly.entity_id
_entity_poly.type
_entity_poly.pdbx_seq_one_letter_code
_entity_poly.pdbx_strand_id
1 'polypeptide(L)'
;MKMSTVTMEEYEAPCFSHESMLTPPPESPNHKASEFPGLAQELKSHDTHATATATATASEPRRKSRSPSSKRWNGDGKGIQVDIGARLREYLDCLNNRRFDVIGNHLADTLERNNRTQTREEHVDRLRSRVESLASFRIKIDTLLVDKKARAVAVRYVNRVTLAADAMMFVDKPGTTYEFDEQCFVWFDARGKIARMLTLQDNDGIRLQTPEAAVTPRFLTRSTPREPVDLAAMYRRYIASVNHSTTVAEFPRCCRREVRHNGRLMPLDEFRRGVEGSRDAISGLRFEIQELLVDDETQQVAARLQITGTPVAEFAGARPNGKPVRFHEHCMYRFDKGKIALVWATMELDAYRRQLEERPERRKSSMLGIN
;
A
#
# COMPACT_ATOMS: atom_id res chain seq x y z
N MET A 1 -56.72 19.28 10.33
CA MET A 1 -55.40 19.03 10.93
C MET A 1 -54.58 18.18 9.97
N LYS A 2 -53.55 18.76 9.34
CA LYS A 2 -52.61 18.02 8.50
C LYS A 2 -51.60 17.33 9.42
N MET A 3 -51.51 16.01 9.38
CA MET A 3 -50.37 15.28 9.95
C MET A 3 -49.32 15.12 8.87
N SER A 4 -48.17 15.75 9.09
CA SER A 4 -46.96 15.56 8.28
C SER A 4 -46.28 14.26 8.69
N THR A 5 -46.18 13.33 7.74
CA THR A 5 -45.29 12.17 7.79
C THR A 5 -43.86 12.67 7.60
N VAL A 6 -43.02 12.48 8.62
CA VAL A 6 -41.56 12.68 8.51
C VAL A 6 -40.98 11.39 7.94
N THR A 7 -40.44 11.48 6.74
CA THR A 7 -39.59 10.47 6.11
C THR A 7 -38.27 10.39 6.88
N MET A 8 -37.96 9.24 7.48
CA MET A 8 -36.60 8.90 7.90
C MET A 8 -35.79 8.63 6.64
N GLU A 9 -34.99 9.60 6.22
CA GLU A 9 -33.94 9.41 5.23
C GLU A 9 -32.94 8.37 5.73
N GLU A 10 -32.65 7.40 4.86
CA GLU A 10 -31.56 6.44 5.02
C GLU A 10 -30.24 7.20 5.21
N TYR A 11 -29.70 7.11 6.41
CA TYR A 11 -28.34 7.55 6.70
C TYR A 11 -27.39 6.58 6.01
N GLU A 12 -26.99 6.88 4.78
CA GLU A 12 -25.88 6.23 4.09
C GLU A 12 -24.61 6.42 4.94
N ALA A 13 -24.14 5.35 5.56
CA ALA A 13 -22.87 5.33 6.28
C ALA A 13 -21.71 5.45 5.28
N PRO A 14 -20.82 6.45 5.39
CA PRO A 14 -19.73 6.60 4.43
C PRO A 14 -18.72 5.45 4.58
N CYS A 15 -18.52 4.69 3.50
CA CYS A 15 -17.48 3.67 3.38
C CYS A 15 -16.10 4.34 3.40
N PHE A 16 -15.33 4.04 4.45
CA PHE A 16 -14.01 4.60 4.70
C PHE A 16 -12.93 3.87 3.88
N SER A 17 -12.42 4.50 2.82
CA SER A 17 -11.23 4.05 2.09
C SER A 17 -9.96 4.24 2.95
N HIS A 18 -8.87 3.54 2.61
CA HIS A 18 -7.58 3.60 3.32
C HIS A 18 -7.04 5.04 3.53
N GLU A 19 -7.50 6.02 2.75
CA GLU A 19 -7.20 7.46 2.90
C GLU A 19 -7.87 8.13 4.11
N SER A 20 -9.02 7.62 4.55
CA SER A 20 -9.80 8.19 5.65
C SER A 20 -9.24 7.84 7.04
N MET A 21 -8.39 6.82 7.16
CA MET A 21 -7.80 6.38 8.43
C MET A 21 -6.77 7.36 9.03
N LEU A 22 -6.36 8.38 8.29
CA LEU A 22 -5.54 9.50 8.79
C LEU A 22 -6.30 10.83 8.80
N THR A 23 -7.60 10.85 8.49
CA THR A 23 -8.38 12.08 8.53
C THR A 23 -8.97 12.19 9.94
N PRO A 24 -8.63 13.24 10.72
CA PRO A 24 -9.24 13.41 12.03
C PRO A 24 -10.78 13.54 11.87
N PRO A 25 -11.58 13.03 12.82
CA PRO A 25 -13.02 13.25 12.81
C PRO A 25 -13.31 14.76 12.80
N PRO A 26 -14.44 15.20 12.19
CA PRO A 26 -14.79 16.62 12.18
C PRO A 26 -14.86 17.16 13.62
N GLU A 27 -14.24 18.31 13.86
CA GLU A 27 -14.31 19.00 15.15
C GLU A 27 -15.78 19.25 15.51
N SER A 28 -16.17 18.85 16.73
CA SER A 28 -17.48 19.19 17.27
C SER A 28 -17.59 20.73 17.37
N PRO A 29 -18.72 21.35 16.97
CA PRO A 29 -18.82 22.79 16.89
C PRO A 29 -19.04 23.37 18.29
N ASN A 30 -17.97 23.52 19.05
CA ASN A 30 -17.96 24.42 20.19
C ASN A 30 -16.54 24.72 20.64
N HIS A 31 -15.88 25.66 19.97
CA HIS A 31 -15.03 26.64 20.63
C HIS A 31 -14.89 27.87 19.72
N LYS A 32 -15.56 28.96 20.13
CA LYS A 32 -15.40 30.29 19.54
C LYS A 32 -13.95 30.74 19.69
N ALA A 33 -13.26 30.97 18.57
CA ALA A 33 -12.04 31.76 18.55
C ALA A 33 -12.39 33.19 18.13
N SER A 34 -11.94 34.14 18.96
CA SER A 34 -12.13 35.59 18.88
C SER A 34 -11.55 36.22 17.62
N GLU A 35 -12.32 37.11 17.00
CA GLU A 35 -11.92 38.02 15.93
C GLU A 35 -10.86 39.01 16.39
N PHE A 36 -9.87 39.30 15.53
CA PHE A 36 -9.32 40.65 15.37
C PHE A 36 -8.87 40.88 13.90
N PRO A 37 -9.02 42.11 13.35
CA PRO A 37 -9.09 42.34 11.91
C PRO A 37 -7.81 42.97 11.33
N GLY A 38 -7.68 42.89 10.00
CA GLY A 38 -6.98 43.89 9.19
C GLY A 38 -5.79 43.38 8.40
N LEU A 39 -5.95 43.25 7.07
CA LEU A 39 -5.21 44.01 6.06
C LEU A 39 -5.53 43.44 4.67
N ALA A 40 -6.40 44.16 3.97
CA ALA A 40 -6.57 44.05 2.54
C ALA A 40 -5.41 44.80 1.86
N GLN A 41 -4.80 44.18 0.85
CA GLN A 41 -4.18 44.97 -0.22
C GLN A 41 -4.30 44.25 -1.55
N GLU A 42 -5.04 44.93 -2.44
CA GLU A 42 -5.19 44.68 -3.86
C GLU A 42 -3.83 44.60 -4.56
N LEU A 43 -3.73 43.81 -5.64
CA LEU A 43 -2.93 44.19 -6.80
C LEU A 43 -3.60 43.66 -8.07
N LYS A 44 -3.93 44.64 -8.92
CA LYS A 44 -4.64 44.53 -10.19
C LYS A 44 -3.77 43.92 -11.29
N SER A 45 -4.48 43.27 -12.19
CA SER A 45 -4.19 42.97 -13.59
C SER A 45 -3.36 44.01 -14.35
N HIS A 46 -2.48 43.53 -15.22
CA HIS A 46 -2.23 44.15 -16.52
C HIS A 46 -1.94 43.07 -17.56
N ASP A 47 -2.89 42.89 -18.48
CA ASP A 47 -2.66 42.31 -19.80
C ASP A 47 -1.87 43.31 -20.67
N THR A 48 -1.06 42.79 -21.59
CA THR A 48 -1.05 43.25 -22.99
C THR A 48 -0.24 42.30 -23.89
N HIS A 49 -0.96 41.73 -24.86
CA HIS A 49 -0.63 41.40 -26.25
C HIS A 49 0.83 41.25 -26.72
N ALA A 50 1.10 40.16 -27.46
CA ALA A 50 1.26 40.25 -28.92
C ALA A 50 1.30 38.87 -29.61
N THR A 51 0.60 38.82 -30.73
CA THR A 51 0.36 37.75 -31.69
C THR A 51 1.58 37.50 -32.58
N ALA A 52 1.85 36.25 -32.96
CA ALA A 52 2.52 35.92 -34.23
C ALA A 52 2.17 34.50 -34.68
N THR A 53 1.43 34.42 -35.77
CA THR A 53 1.10 33.23 -36.56
C THR A 53 2.26 32.87 -37.48
N ALA A 54 2.62 31.58 -37.58
CA ALA A 54 3.36 31.05 -38.73
C ALA A 54 3.03 29.56 -38.95
N THR A 55 2.43 29.28 -40.09
CA THR A 55 2.15 27.98 -40.71
C THR A 55 3.39 27.45 -41.44
N ALA A 56 3.71 26.15 -41.31
CA ALA A 56 4.29 25.31 -42.38
C ALA A 56 4.53 23.83 -41.97
N THR A 57 3.74 22.95 -42.60
CA THR A 57 4.10 21.64 -43.22
C THR A 57 5.02 20.61 -42.54
N ALA A 58 4.38 19.45 -42.27
CA ALA A 58 4.83 18.04 -42.32
C ALA A 58 6.32 17.69 -42.54
N SER A 59 6.86 16.87 -41.63
CA SER A 59 7.67 15.68 -41.96
C SER A 59 7.72 14.70 -40.78
N GLU A 60 7.39 13.44 -41.04
CA GLU A 60 7.56 12.29 -40.13
C GLU A 60 9.04 11.99 -39.90
N PRO A 61 9.41 11.50 -38.69
CA PRO A 61 10.41 10.45 -38.63
C PRO A 61 9.95 9.24 -37.81
N ARG A 62 9.90 8.10 -38.49
CA ARG A 62 9.88 6.75 -37.92
C ARG A 62 10.95 6.60 -36.83
N ARG A 63 10.55 6.41 -35.57
CA ARG A 63 11.45 5.94 -34.50
C ARG A 63 11.19 4.46 -34.21
N LYS A 64 12.10 3.61 -34.71
CA LYS A 64 12.18 2.18 -34.38
C LYS A 64 12.31 2.01 -32.86
N SER A 65 11.43 1.21 -32.27
CA SER A 65 11.60 0.69 -30.91
C SER A 65 12.82 -0.24 -30.88
N ARG A 66 13.81 0.09 -30.05
CA ARG A 66 14.87 -0.85 -29.66
C ARG A 66 14.66 -1.20 -28.20
N SER A 67 14.00 -2.32 -27.95
CA SER A 67 14.05 -3.00 -26.66
C SER A 67 15.51 -3.44 -26.40
N PRO A 68 16.09 -3.21 -25.21
CA PRO A 68 17.40 -3.75 -24.90
C PRO A 68 17.32 -5.29 -24.88
N SER A 69 18.10 -5.92 -25.75
CA SER A 69 18.32 -7.37 -25.75
C SER A 69 18.89 -7.78 -24.40
N SER A 70 18.15 -8.60 -23.66
CA SER A 70 18.68 -9.32 -22.51
C SER A 70 19.69 -10.36 -23.02
N LYS A 71 20.92 -10.31 -22.50
CA LYS A 71 21.91 -11.36 -22.75
C LYS A 71 21.38 -12.66 -22.15
N ARG A 72 21.28 -13.69 -22.99
CA ARG A 72 20.87 -15.06 -22.62
C ARG A 72 21.96 -15.68 -21.72
N TRP A 73 21.53 -16.35 -20.67
CA TRP A 73 22.37 -16.91 -19.60
C TRP A 73 23.16 -18.15 -20.04
N ASN A 74 24.45 -18.20 -19.70
CA ASN A 74 25.34 -19.37 -19.81
C ASN A 74 25.60 -19.85 -18.37
N GLY A 75 25.12 -21.04 -17.99
CA GLY A 75 25.06 -21.48 -16.60
C GLY A 75 26.38 -21.89 -15.92
N ASP A 76 27.40 -21.03 -15.93
CA ASP A 76 28.75 -21.34 -15.43
C ASP A 76 29.07 -20.75 -14.04
N GLY A 77 28.12 -20.09 -13.37
CA GLY A 77 28.20 -19.77 -11.95
C GLY A 77 29.30 -18.79 -11.52
N LYS A 78 29.99 -18.12 -12.45
CA LYS A 78 30.99 -17.09 -12.14
C LYS A 78 30.42 -15.68 -12.33
N GLY A 79 30.04 -15.05 -11.21
CA GLY A 79 30.17 -13.59 -11.05
C GLY A 79 29.21 -12.65 -11.80
N ILE A 80 28.02 -13.09 -12.19
CA ILE A 80 26.93 -12.14 -12.55
C ILE A 80 26.13 -11.90 -11.27
N GLN A 81 26.22 -10.70 -10.69
CA GLN A 81 25.22 -10.22 -9.72
C GLN A 81 23.84 -10.48 -10.33
N VAL A 82 23.07 -11.41 -9.77
CA VAL A 82 21.74 -11.73 -10.31
C VAL A 82 20.91 -10.46 -10.18
N ASP A 83 20.45 -9.91 -11.30
CA ASP A 83 19.49 -8.82 -11.29
C ASP A 83 18.15 -9.38 -10.76
N ILE A 84 17.98 -9.34 -9.45
CA ILE A 84 16.80 -9.83 -8.75
C ILE A 84 15.54 -9.04 -9.13
N GLY A 85 15.70 -7.78 -9.54
CA GLY A 85 14.60 -6.98 -10.10
C GLY A 85 14.15 -7.52 -11.45
N ALA A 86 15.09 -7.85 -12.35
CA ALA A 86 14.77 -8.52 -13.61
C ALA A 86 14.16 -9.91 -13.38
N ARG A 87 14.69 -10.67 -12.42
CA ARG A 87 14.15 -12.00 -12.09
C ARG A 87 12.71 -11.95 -11.61
N LEU A 88 12.35 -10.97 -10.78
CA LEU A 88 10.97 -10.77 -10.37
C LEU A 88 10.07 -10.43 -11.57
N ARG A 89 10.52 -9.57 -12.49
CA ARG A 89 9.76 -9.23 -13.69
C ARG A 89 9.51 -10.46 -14.57
N GLU A 90 10.50 -11.30 -14.79
CA GLU A 90 10.35 -12.55 -15.55
C GLU A 90 9.35 -13.52 -14.89
N TYR A 91 9.39 -13.62 -13.55
CA TYR A 91 8.41 -14.40 -12.79
C TYR A 91 6.98 -13.86 -12.98
N LEU A 92 6.80 -12.54 -12.89
CA LEU A 92 5.49 -11.90 -13.12
C LEU A 92 5.03 -12.02 -14.58
N ASP A 93 5.95 -11.99 -15.54
CA ASP A 93 5.65 -12.23 -16.94
C ASP A 93 5.15 -13.67 -17.16
N CYS A 94 5.74 -14.65 -16.47
CA CYS A 94 5.21 -16.02 -16.50
C CYS A 94 3.80 -16.07 -15.91
N LEU A 95 3.54 -15.40 -14.79
CA LEU A 95 2.22 -15.37 -14.17
C LEU A 95 1.17 -14.67 -15.04
N ASN A 96 1.48 -13.50 -15.59
CA ASN A 96 0.61 -12.74 -16.51
C ASN A 96 0.25 -13.53 -17.78
N ASN A 97 1.17 -14.36 -18.27
CA ASN A 97 0.97 -15.21 -19.45
C ASN A 97 0.58 -16.65 -19.10
N ARG A 98 0.22 -16.93 -17.84
CA ARG A 98 -0.19 -18.27 -17.34
C ARG A 98 0.79 -19.40 -17.70
N ARG A 99 2.10 -19.10 -17.78
CA ARG A 99 3.18 -20.06 -18.08
C ARG A 99 3.57 -20.88 -16.84
N PHE A 100 2.64 -21.67 -16.32
CA PHE A 100 2.82 -22.46 -15.09
C PHE A 100 3.80 -23.63 -15.26
N ASP A 101 3.98 -24.10 -16.48
CA ASP A 101 4.97 -25.10 -16.89
C ASP A 101 6.42 -24.66 -16.65
N VAL A 102 6.70 -23.35 -16.72
CA VAL A 102 8.07 -22.81 -16.55
C VAL A 102 8.23 -21.84 -15.39
N ILE A 103 7.14 -21.36 -14.76
CA ILE A 103 7.23 -20.39 -13.65
C ILE A 103 8.04 -20.92 -12.45
N GLY A 104 8.03 -22.25 -12.25
CA GLY A 104 8.84 -22.93 -11.24
C GLY A 104 10.35 -22.69 -11.38
N ASN A 105 10.82 -22.36 -12.59
CA ASN A 105 12.22 -21.99 -12.84
C ASN A 105 12.64 -20.68 -12.14
N HIS A 106 11.71 -19.90 -11.59
CA HIS A 106 12.03 -18.71 -10.82
C HIS A 106 11.99 -18.95 -9.30
N LEU A 107 11.56 -20.14 -8.86
CA LEU A 107 11.30 -20.48 -7.46
C LEU A 107 12.38 -21.43 -6.92
N ALA A 108 12.72 -21.29 -5.65
CA ALA A 108 13.50 -22.29 -4.92
C ALA A 108 12.69 -23.59 -4.79
N ASP A 109 13.34 -24.72 -4.50
CA ASP A 109 12.65 -26.02 -4.34
C ASP A 109 11.64 -25.98 -3.18
N THR A 110 11.94 -25.18 -2.17
CA THR A 110 11.06 -24.86 -1.05
C THR A 110 11.14 -23.35 -0.83
N LEU A 111 10.00 -22.73 -0.53
CA LEU A 111 9.94 -21.31 -0.21
C LEU A 111 9.01 -21.03 0.97
N GLU A 112 9.31 -19.94 1.68
CA GLU A 112 8.45 -19.43 2.74
C GLU A 112 7.52 -18.36 2.19
N ARG A 113 6.20 -18.50 2.38
CA ARG A 113 5.22 -17.47 2.03
C ARG A 113 4.37 -17.12 3.23
N ASN A 114 4.36 -15.84 3.63
CA ASN A 114 3.62 -15.36 4.80
C ASN A 114 3.88 -16.25 6.02
N ASN A 115 5.16 -16.54 6.29
CA ASN A 115 5.62 -17.40 7.39
C ASN A 115 5.15 -18.86 7.32
N ARG A 116 4.75 -19.35 6.12
CA ARG A 116 4.43 -20.76 5.87
C ARG A 116 5.38 -21.33 4.82
N THR A 117 6.07 -22.41 5.18
CA THR A 117 6.88 -23.18 4.24
C THR A 117 5.98 -23.98 3.30
N GLN A 118 6.31 -23.97 2.02
CA GLN A 118 5.66 -24.78 1.00
C GLN A 118 6.68 -25.17 -0.07
N THR A 119 6.44 -26.28 -0.76
CA THR A 119 7.20 -26.71 -1.94
C THR A 119 6.98 -25.77 -3.12
N ARG A 120 7.87 -25.84 -4.10
CA ARG A 120 7.70 -25.15 -5.38
C ARG A 120 6.35 -25.50 -6.00
N GLU A 121 6.03 -26.79 -6.05
CA GLU A 121 4.85 -27.34 -6.71
C GLU A 121 3.56 -26.82 -6.06
N GLU A 122 3.47 -26.89 -4.73
CA GLU A 122 2.34 -26.34 -3.96
C GLU A 122 2.14 -24.83 -4.22
N HIS A 123 3.25 -24.08 -4.34
CA HIS A 123 3.16 -22.66 -4.65
C HIS A 123 2.65 -22.41 -6.07
N VAL A 124 3.09 -23.19 -7.06
CA VAL A 124 2.64 -23.08 -8.46
C VAL A 124 1.17 -23.42 -8.58
N ASP A 125 0.70 -24.48 -7.90
CA ASP A 125 -0.71 -24.86 -7.89
C ASP A 125 -1.57 -23.78 -7.26
N ARG A 126 -1.13 -23.19 -6.14
CA ARG A 126 -1.80 -22.03 -5.54
C ARG A 126 -1.90 -20.83 -6.49
N LEU A 127 -0.86 -20.55 -7.28
CA LEU A 127 -0.89 -19.48 -8.29
C LEU A 127 -1.90 -19.79 -9.40
N ARG A 128 -1.96 -21.04 -9.85
CA ARG A 128 -2.92 -21.51 -10.85
C ARG A 128 -4.35 -21.34 -10.35
N SER A 129 -4.67 -21.85 -9.16
CA SER A 129 -6.00 -21.74 -8.57
C SER A 129 -6.45 -20.28 -8.37
N ARG A 130 -5.52 -19.36 -8.06
CA ARG A 130 -5.83 -17.92 -7.91
C ARG A 130 -6.37 -17.28 -9.19
N VAL A 131 -5.99 -17.78 -10.37
CA VAL A 131 -6.37 -17.15 -11.66
C VAL A 131 -7.33 -18.00 -12.49
N GLU A 132 -7.64 -19.23 -12.04
CA GLU A 132 -8.49 -20.18 -12.74
C GLU A 132 -9.92 -19.66 -12.91
N SER A 133 -10.48 -19.04 -11.86
CA SER A 133 -11.83 -18.45 -11.88
C SER A 133 -11.90 -17.03 -12.47
N LEU A 134 -10.79 -16.52 -13.01
CA LEU A 134 -10.72 -15.19 -13.61
C LEU A 134 -10.78 -15.28 -15.13
N ALA A 135 -11.71 -14.56 -15.74
CA ALA A 135 -11.76 -14.36 -17.19
C ALA A 135 -10.48 -13.65 -17.68
N SER A 136 -10.00 -12.67 -16.92
CA SER A 136 -8.73 -12.00 -17.21
C SER A 136 -8.01 -11.58 -15.92
N PHE A 137 -6.69 -11.53 -15.98
CA PHE A 137 -5.84 -11.11 -14.86
C PHE A 137 -4.57 -10.46 -15.40
N ARG A 138 -4.15 -9.34 -14.80
CA ARG A 138 -2.88 -8.69 -15.09
C ARG A 138 -2.29 -8.05 -13.85
N ILE A 139 -1.01 -8.32 -13.61
CA ILE A 139 -0.19 -7.64 -12.60
C ILE A 139 0.70 -6.63 -13.29
N LYS A 140 0.69 -5.39 -12.81
CA LYS A 140 1.67 -4.37 -13.15
C LYS A 140 2.49 -4.02 -11.92
N ILE A 141 3.81 -3.91 -12.07
CA ILE A 141 4.65 -3.27 -11.06
C ILE A 141 4.38 -1.78 -11.10
N ASP A 142 3.88 -1.25 -9.99
CA ASP A 142 3.69 0.19 -9.79
C ASP A 142 4.96 0.82 -9.19
N THR A 143 5.47 0.24 -8.09
CA THR A 143 6.72 0.66 -7.46
C THR A 143 7.58 -0.56 -7.16
N LEU A 144 8.89 -0.47 -7.39
CA LEU A 144 9.88 -1.51 -7.10
C LEU A 144 11.10 -0.87 -6.43
N LEU A 145 11.51 -1.45 -5.31
CA LEU A 145 12.71 -1.15 -4.55
C LEU A 145 13.61 -2.40 -4.59
N VAL A 146 14.92 -2.22 -4.80
CA VAL A 146 15.88 -3.33 -4.79
C VAL A 146 16.93 -3.12 -3.70
N ASP A 147 16.88 -3.94 -2.65
CA ASP A 147 17.93 -3.98 -1.63
C ASP A 147 18.95 -5.07 -2.01
N LYS A 148 20.05 -4.61 -2.61
CA LYS A 148 21.13 -5.48 -3.08
C LYS A 148 21.81 -6.22 -1.92
N LYS A 149 21.92 -5.59 -0.73
CA LYS A 149 22.58 -6.17 0.44
C LYS A 149 21.73 -7.30 1.02
N ALA A 150 20.42 -7.08 1.14
CA ALA A 150 19.46 -8.07 1.63
C ALA A 150 19.11 -9.14 0.57
N ARG A 151 19.54 -8.97 -0.69
CA ARG A 151 19.12 -9.80 -1.85
C ARG A 151 17.61 -9.89 -1.94
N ALA A 152 16.96 -8.75 -1.76
CA ALA A 152 15.51 -8.68 -1.63
C ALA A 152 14.96 -7.51 -2.43
N VAL A 153 13.69 -7.62 -2.77
CA VAL A 153 12.92 -6.54 -3.38
C VAL A 153 11.66 -6.30 -2.57
N ALA A 154 11.29 -5.04 -2.43
CA ALA A 154 9.94 -4.65 -2.03
C ALA A 154 9.23 -4.09 -3.26
N VAL A 155 7.98 -4.49 -3.44
CA VAL A 155 7.26 -4.19 -4.66
C VAL A 155 5.79 -3.95 -4.36
N ARG A 156 5.25 -2.90 -4.96
CA ARG A 156 3.82 -2.65 -5.03
C ARG A 156 3.33 -3.05 -6.41
N TYR A 157 2.33 -3.92 -6.43
CA TYR A 157 1.61 -4.31 -7.62
C TYR A 157 0.28 -3.58 -7.69
N VAL A 158 -0.14 -3.26 -8.92
CA VAL A 158 -1.55 -3.04 -9.25
C VAL A 158 -2.03 -4.28 -9.98
N ASN A 159 -2.96 -4.99 -9.36
CA ASN A 159 -3.65 -6.14 -9.92
C ASN A 159 -4.92 -5.66 -10.62
N ARG A 160 -5.11 -6.03 -11.88
CA ARG A 160 -6.36 -5.84 -12.62
C ARG A 160 -6.97 -7.20 -12.88
N VAL A 161 -8.21 -7.40 -12.45
CA VAL A 161 -8.88 -8.70 -12.52
C VAL A 161 -10.25 -8.55 -13.15
N THR A 162 -10.67 -9.54 -13.93
CA THR A 162 -12.02 -9.65 -14.47
C THR A 162 -12.61 -10.99 -14.04
N LEU A 163 -13.75 -10.95 -13.36
CA LEU A 163 -14.44 -12.16 -12.89
C LEU A 163 -15.03 -12.95 -14.06
N ALA A 164 -14.91 -14.29 -14.01
CA ALA A 164 -15.53 -15.17 -15.00
C ALA A 164 -17.07 -15.15 -14.92
N ALA A 165 -17.71 -15.44 -16.05
CA ALA A 165 -19.17 -15.43 -16.21
C ALA A 165 -19.91 -16.40 -15.27
N ASP A 166 -19.22 -17.50 -14.93
CA ASP A 166 -19.70 -18.68 -14.24
C ASP A 166 -19.07 -18.86 -12.85
N ALA A 167 -18.37 -17.84 -12.33
CA ALA A 167 -17.78 -17.88 -11.00
C ALA A 167 -18.89 -17.93 -9.93
N MET A 168 -19.37 -19.14 -9.61
CA MET A 168 -20.45 -19.46 -8.66
C MET A 168 -20.16 -19.06 -7.19
N MET A 169 -19.11 -18.28 -6.94
CA MET A 169 -18.57 -17.99 -5.61
C MET A 169 -18.66 -16.50 -5.22
N PHE A 170 -19.20 -15.63 -6.08
CA PHE A 170 -19.28 -14.19 -5.80
C PHE A 170 -20.73 -13.68 -5.78
N VAL A 171 -20.98 -12.76 -4.84
CA VAL A 171 -22.17 -11.87 -4.80
C VAL A 171 -22.14 -10.85 -5.96
N ASP A 172 -21.07 -10.87 -6.76
CA ASP A 172 -20.69 -9.85 -7.72
C ASP A 172 -21.13 -10.20 -9.13
N LYS A 173 -21.44 -9.17 -9.92
CA LYS A 173 -21.88 -9.34 -11.31
C LYS A 173 -20.74 -9.94 -12.14
N PRO A 174 -20.96 -11.04 -12.86
CA PRO A 174 -19.95 -11.61 -13.74
C PRO A 174 -19.49 -10.61 -14.82
N GLY A 175 -18.22 -10.67 -15.21
CA GLY A 175 -17.62 -9.69 -16.14
C GLY A 175 -17.17 -8.37 -15.49
N THR A 176 -17.44 -8.16 -14.20
CA THR A 176 -16.95 -6.97 -13.48
C THR A 176 -15.42 -6.96 -13.47
N THR A 177 -14.84 -5.79 -13.78
CA THR A 177 -13.40 -5.56 -13.77
C THR A 177 -13.06 -4.51 -12.73
N TYR A 178 -12.10 -4.83 -11.87
CA TYR A 178 -11.61 -3.91 -10.84
C TYR A 178 -10.11 -4.06 -10.66
N GLU A 179 -9.53 -3.07 -9.99
CA GLU A 179 -8.12 -3.01 -9.65
C GLU A 179 -7.93 -2.89 -8.13
N PHE A 180 -6.86 -3.50 -7.64
CA PHE A 180 -6.46 -3.41 -6.25
C PHE A 180 -4.95 -3.49 -6.11
N ASP A 181 -4.44 -2.97 -5.00
CA ASP A 181 -3.01 -3.04 -4.72
C ASP A 181 -2.59 -4.24 -3.87
N GLU A 182 -1.36 -4.68 -4.10
CA GLU A 182 -0.72 -5.75 -3.34
C GLU A 182 0.74 -5.36 -3.11
N GLN A 183 1.16 -5.31 -1.85
CA GLN A 183 2.55 -5.07 -1.48
C GLN A 183 3.24 -6.37 -1.12
N CYS A 184 4.36 -6.65 -1.77
CA CYS A 184 5.18 -7.84 -1.57
C CYS A 184 6.61 -7.49 -1.16
N PHE A 185 7.15 -8.26 -0.22
CA PHE A 185 8.58 -8.38 0.02
C PHE A 185 9.04 -9.75 -0.48
N VAL A 186 10.11 -9.80 -1.27
CA VAL A 186 10.58 -11.02 -1.93
C VAL A 186 12.08 -11.16 -1.76
N TRP A 187 12.53 -12.27 -1.18
CA TRP A 187 13.96 -12.59 -1.01
C TRP A 187 14.39 -13.70 -1.96
N PHE A 188 15.64 -13.61 -2.39
CA PHE A 188 16.23 -14.52 -3.36
C PHE A 188 17.41 -15.30 -2.75
N ASP A 189 17.43 -16.61 -2.98
CA ASP A 189 18.53 -17.49 -2.59
C ASP A 189 19.82 -17.17 -3.37
N ALA A 190 20.90 -17.89 -3.04
CA ALA A 190 22.22 -17.81 -3.69
C ALA A 190 22.18 -17.83 -5.21
N ARG A 191 21.25 -18.59 -5.80
CA ARG A 191 21.08 -18.84 -7.24
C ARG A 191 20.15 -17.81 -7.89
N GLY A 192 19.60 -16.90 -7.10
CA GLY A 192 18.63 -15.90 -7.57
C GLY A 192 17.23 -16.46 -7.76
N LYS A 193 16.87 -17.54 -7.04
CA LYS A 193 15.52 -18.08 -7.01
C LYS A 193 14.75 -17.47 -5.85
N ILE A 194 13.46 -17.22 -6.05
CA ILE A 194 12.56 -16.73 -5.01
C ILE A 194 12.47 -17.79 -3.91
N ALA A 195 12.87 -17.42 -2.69
CA ALA A 195 12.93 -18.32 -1.54
C ALA A 195 12.03 -17.87 -0.37
N ARG A 196 11.67 -16.58 -0.31
CA ARG A 196 10.73 -16.06 0.69
C ARG A 196 9.88 -14.95 0.13
N MET A 197 8.61 -14.91 0.52
CA MET A 197 7.63 -13.91 0.12
C MET A 197 6.75 -13.50 1.30
N LEU A 198 6.66 -12.21 1.59
CA LEU A 198 5.61 -11.65 2.45
C LEU A 198 4.70 -10.80 1.59
N THR A 199 3.40 -11.09 1.59
CA THR A 199 2.41 -10.41 0.78
C THR A 199 1.33 -9.78 1.64
N LEU A 200 0.80 -8.66 1.18
CA LEU A 200 -0.35 -8.02 1.77
C LEU A 200 -1.18 -7.36 0.67
N GLN A 201 -2.48 -7.62 0.65
CA GLN A 201 -3.42 -7.11 -0.35
C GLN A 201 -4.33 -6.06 0.28
N ASP A 202 -4.71 -5.06 -0.51
CA ASP A 202 -5.80 -4.15 -0.15
C ASP A 202 -7.15 -4.83 -0.33
N ASN A 203 -7.57 -5.58 0.69
CA ASN A 203 -8.84 -6.30 0.67
C ASN A 203 -10.06 -5.37 0.70
N ASP A 204 -9.92 -4.13 1.18
CA ASP A 204 -11.01 -3.16 1.14
C ASP A 204 -11.20 -2.60 -0.27
N GLY A 205 -10.11 -2.29 -0.97
CA GLY A 205 -10.15 -1.96 -2.41
C GLY A 205 -10.79 -3.08 -3.25
N ILE A 206 -10.50 -4.35 -2.92
CA ILE A 206 -11.15 -5.51 -3.56
C ILE A 206 -12.67 -5.49 -3.32
N ARG A 207 -13.13 -5.30 -2.07
CA ARG A 207 -14.57 -5.25 -1.75
C ARG A 207 -15.29 -4.08 -2.42
N LEU A 208 -14.62 -2.93 -2.50
CA LEU A 208 -15.15 -1.74 -3.17
C LEU A 208 -15.14 -1.87 -4.69
N GLN A 209 -14.46 -2.88 -5.24
CA GLN A 209 -14.32 -3.13 -6.68
C GLN A 209 -13.93 -1.87 -7.45
N THR A 210 -12.96 -1.13 -6.93
CA THR A 210 -12.54 0.12 -7.54
C THR A 210 -12.10 -0.13 -8.99
N PRO A 211 -12.68 0.54 -10.00
CA PRO A 211 -12.36 0.27 -11.41
C PRO A 211 -10.89 0.52 -11.77
N GLU A 212 -10.26 1.48 -11.09
CA GLU A 212 -8.86 1.87 -11.25
C GLU A 212 -8.23 2.12 -9.89
N ALA A 213 -7.13 1.42 -9.60
CA ALA A 213 -6.42 1.61 -8.36
C ALA A 213 -5.53 2.85 -8.45
N ALA A 214 -5.40 3.59 -7.36
CA ALA A 214 -4.49 4.72 -7.31
C ALA A 214 -3.04 4.26 -7.59
N VAL A 215 -2.32 5.05 -8.39
CA VAL A 215 -0.93 4.78 -8.80
C VAL A 215 0.04 5.61 -7.98
N THR A 216 1.23 5.07 -7.69
CA THR A 216 2.26 5.85 -6.98
C THR A 216 2.78 6.94 -7.91
N PRO A 217 2.71 8.22 -7.51
CA PRO A 217 3.23 9.30 -8.34
C PRO A 217 4.71 9.10 -8.68
N ARG A 218 5.04 9.31 -9.95
CA ARG A 218 6.43 9.33 -10.40
C ARG A 218 7.04 10.68 -10.04
N PHE A 219 7.99 10.69 -9.10
CA PHE A 219 8.82 11.86 -8.88
C PHE A 219 9.78 11.98 -10.07
N LEU A 220 9.49 12.94 -10.96
CA LEU A 220 10.30 13.21 -12.16
C LEU A 220 11.71 13.70 -11.80
N THR A 221 11.86 14.35 -10.65
CA THR A 221 13.12 14.87 -10.13
C THR A 221 13.53 14.13 -8.87
N ARG A 222 14.61 13.34 -9.00
CA ARG A 222 15.32 12.76 -7.86
C ARG A 222 16.21 13.83 -7.26
N SER A 223 15.88 14.33 -6.07
CA SER A 223 16.82 15.19 -5.33
C SER A 223 17.51 14.35 -4.27
N THR A 224 18.76 13.99 -4.53
CA THR A 224 19.62 13.41 -3.52
C THR A 224 19.98 14.47 -2.46
N PRO A 225 20.12 14.09 -1.18
CA PRO A 225 20.66 15.00 -0.18
C PRO A 225 22.09 15.43 -0.56
N ARG A 226 22.53 16.59 -0.05
CA ARG A 226 23.90 17.10 -0.27
C ARG A 226 24.97 16.19 0.36
N GLU A 227 24.60 15.53 1.46
CA GLU A 227 25.42 14.56 2.17
C GLU A 227 24.69 13.21 2.22
N PRO A 228 25.40 12.08 2.24
CA PRO A 228 24.77 10.77 2.40
C PRO A 228 23.92 10.72 3.67
N VAL A 229 22.71 10.20 3.56
CA VAL A 229 21.80 10.00 4.69
C VAL A 229 21.61 8.49 4.87
N ASP A 230 21.80 8.01 6.10
CA ASP A 230 21.40 6.65 6.46
C ASP A 230 19.88 6.60 6.56
N LEU A 231 19.25 6.12 5.48
CA LEU A 231 17.79 6.00 5.38
C LEU A 231 17.24 5.00 6.39
N ALA A 232 17.98 3.95 6.72
CA ALA A 232 17.56 2.95 7.70
C ALA A 232 17.51 3.57 9.11
N ALA A 233 18.53 4.34 9.48
CA ALA A 233 18.55 5.08 10.74
C ALA A 233 17.46 6.16 10.78
N MET A 234 17.27 6.91 9.69
CA MET A 234 16.23 7.93 9.59
C MET A 234 14.83 7.33 9.75
N TYR A 235 14.57 6.19 9.11
CA TYR A 235 13.30 5.48 9.21
C TYR A 235 13.05 4.93 10.61
N ARG A 236 14.06 4.31 11.24
CA ARG A 236 13.95 3.84 12.64
C ARG A 236 13.67 4.99 13.60
N ARG A 237 14.30 6.15 13.40
CA ARG A 237 14.04 7.36 14.18
C ARG A 237 12.61 7.87 13.99
N TYR A 238 12.10 7.87 12.77
CA TYR A 238 10.70 8.18 12.48
C TYR A 238 9.74 7.24 13.26
N ILE A 239 9.89 5.92 13.14
CA ILE A 239 9.04 4.96 13.86
C ILE A 239 9.19 5.07 15.39
N ALA A 240 10.41 5.28 15.88
CA ALA A 240 10.65 5.52 17.31
C ALA A 240 9.91 6.77 17.79
N SER A 241 9.86 7.84 17.00
CA SER A 241 9.13 9.05 17.37
C SER A 241 7.62 8.83 17.46
N VAL A 242 7.07 8.01 16.56
CA VAL A 242 5.66 7.59 16.59
C VAL A 242 5.37 6.78 17.84
N ASN A 243 6.21 5.78 18.16
CA ASN A 243 6.04 4.91 19.33
C ASN A 243 6.13 5.67 20.66
N HIS A 244 7.04 6.63 20.78
CA HIS A 244 7.28 7.40 22.01
C HIS A 244 6.54 8.74 22.08
N SER A 245 5.63 9.02 21.15
CA SER A 245 4.86 10.28 21.10
C SER A 245 5.74 11.54 21.08
N THR A 246 6.89 11.50 20.40
CA THR A 246 7.81 12.64 20.22
C THR A 246 7.72 13.25 18.82
N THR A 247 6.62 12.97 18.13
CA THR A 247 6.33 13.35 16.74
C THR A 247 6.46 14.86 16.48
N VAL A 248 6.01 15.72 17.40
CA VAL A 248 6.08 17.18 17.27
C VAL A 248 7.52 17.67 17.04
N ALA A 249 8.49 17.13 17.78
CA ALA A 249 9.90 17.52 17.65
C ALA A 249 10.60 16.80 16.49
N GLU A 250 10.22 15.55 16.22
CA GLU A 250 10.97 14.66 15.34
C GLU A 250 10.48 14.67 13.89
N PHE A 251 9.18 14.86 13.64
CA PHE A 251 8.61 14.86 12.28
C PHE A 251 9.24 15.95 11.38
N PRO A 252 9.46 17.21 11.82
CA PRO A 252 10.12 18.21 10.98
C PRO A 252 11.54 17.81 10.55
N ARG A 253 12.19 16.91 11.29
CA ARG A 253 13.52 16.39 11.00
C ARG A 253 13.45 15.16 10.09
N CYS A 254 12.43 14.31 10.22
CA CYS A 254 12.27 13.07 9.46
C CYS A 254 11.50 13.24 8.14
N CYS A 255 10.60 14.22 8.04
CA CYS A 255 9.63 14.37 6.96
C CYS A 255 9.76 15.73 6.25
N ARG A 256 9.33 15.77 4.99
CA ARG A 256 9.17 17.04 4.26
C ARG A 256 8.00 17.85 4.85
N ARG A 257 7.95 19.14 4.51
CA ARG A 257 6.89 20.06 4.96
C ARG A 257 5.51 19.67 4.44
N GLU A 258 5.48 18.96 3.32
CA GLU A 258 4.31 18.32 2.76
C GLU A 258 4.66 16.85 2.51
N VAL A 259 3.76 15.96 2.90
CA VAL A 259 3.92 14.52 2.74
C VAL A 259 2.76 14.02 1.90
N ARG A 260 3.06 13.17 0.92
CA ARG A 260 2.03 12.45 0.18
C ARG A 260 1.79 11.09 0.81
N HIS A 261 0.59 10.86 1.32
CA HIS A 261 0.19 9.59 1.90
C HIS A 261 -0.90 8.95 1.03
N ASN A 262 -0.64 7.76 0.47
CA ASN A 262 -1.57 6.99 -0.37
C ASN A 262 -2.20 7.75 -1.53
N GLY A 263 -1.51 8.76 -2.06
CA GLY A 263 -1.99 9.61 -3.15
C GLY A 263 -2.40 11.01 -2.71
N ARG A 264 -2.79 11.21 -1.45
CA ARG A 264 -3.18 12.53 -0.90
C ARG A 264 -1.96 13.31 -0.41
N LEU A 265 -1.73 14.50 -0.98
CA LEU A 265 -0.72 15.44 -0.49
C LEU A 265 -1.31 16.25 0.66
N MET A 266 -0.58 16.35 1.77
CA MET A 266 -1.03 17.11 2.93
C MET A 266 0.14 17.81 3.65
N PRO A 267 -0.11 18.92 4.35
CA PRO A 267 0.88 19.54 5.22
C PRO A 267 1.37 18.58 6.30
N LEU A 268 2.61 18.75 6.76
CA LEU A 268 3.24 17.87 7.74
C LEU A 268 2.44 17.76 9.05
N ASP A 269 1.83 18.84 9.51
CA ASP A 269 1.02 18.82 10.73
C ASP A 269 -0.25 18.00 10.58
N GLU A 270 -0.85 17.98 9.39
CA GLU A 270 -2.01 17.12 9.11
C GLU A 270 -1.59 15.65 9.07
N PHE A 271 -0.49 15.34 8.37
CA PHE A 271 0.08 13.99 8.36
C PHE A 271 0.39 13.49 9.77
N ARG A 272 0.98 14.35 10.62
CA ARG A 272 1.28 14.07 12.01
C ARG A 272 0.02 13.77 12.83
N ARG A 273 -1.02 14.62 12.72
CA ARG A 273 -2.29 14.41 13.42
C ARG A 273 -2.97 13.10 13.02
N GLY A 274 -2.90 12.70 11.75
CA GLY A 274 -3.41 11.40 11.31
C GLY A 274 -2.73 10.23 12.01
N VAL A 275 -1.40 10.26 12.10
CA VAL A 275 -0.62 9.23 12.80
C VAL A 275 -0.93 9.22 14.31
N GLU A 276 -1.10 10.40 14.91
CA GLU A 276 -1.47 10.55 16.32
C GLU A 276 -2.89 10.03 16.60
N GLY A 277 -3.88 10.31 15.74
CA GLY A 277 -5.26 9.86 15.90
C GLY A 277 -5.41 8.33 15.91
N SER A 278 -4.49 7.60 15.27
CA SER A 278 -4.45 6.13 15.37
C SER A 278 -4.19 5.66 16.81
N ARG A 279 -3.46 6.43 17.62
CA ARG A 279 -3.18 6.13 19.03
C ARG A 279 -4.40 6.40 19.93
N ASP A 280 -5.24 7.35 19.54
CA ASP A 280 -6.49 7.63 20.25
C ASP A 280 -7.49 6.48 20.06
N ALA A 281 -7.51 5.87 18.87
CA ALA A 281 -8.37 4.73 18.58
C ALA A 281 -7.85 3.39 19.12
N ILE A 282 -6.52 3.24 19.24
CA ILE A 282 -5.86 2.01 19.71
C ILE A 282 -4.93 2.33 20.88
N SER A 283 -5.39 2.06 22.09
CA SER A 283 -4.60 2.26 23.30
C SER A 283 -3.37 1.35 23.32
N GLY A 284 -2.22 1.91 23.71
CA GLY A 284 -0.95 1.18 23.71
C GLY A 284 -0.42 0.85 22.31
N LEU A 285 -0.89 1.56 21.26
CA LEU A 285 -0.44 1.37 19.88
C LEU A 285 1.10 1.37 19.78
N ARG A 286 1.64 0.29 19.22
CA ARG A 286 3.07 0.09 18.98
C ARG A 286 3.30 -0.45 17.59
N PHE A 287 4.25 0.16 16.89
CA PHE A 287 4.76 -0.27 15.60
C PHE A 287 6.12 -0.94 15.80
N GLU A 288 6.22 -2.21 15.43
CA GLU A 288 7.47 -2.97 15.43
C GLU A 288 7.91 -3.22 14.00
N ILE A 289 9.14 -2.80 13.65
CA ILE A 289 9.72 -3.05 12.34
C ILE A 289 10.16 -4.53 12.29
N GLN A 290 9.42 -5.36 11.57
CA GLN A 290 9.78 -6.77 11.36
C GLN A 290 10.71 -6.94 10.16
N GLU A 291 10.49 -6.18 9.10
CA GLU A 291 11.33 -6.19 7.90
C GLU A 291 11.61 -4.76 7.47
N LEU A 292 12.83 -4.51 7.02
CA LEU A 292 13.27 -3.22 6.52
C LEU A 292 14.21 -3.42 5.34
N LEU A 293 13.79 -2.95 4.16
CA LEU A 293 14.61 -2.93 2.95
C LEU A 293 14.91 -1.49 2.56
N VAL A 294 16.14 -1.26 2.13
CA VAL A 294 16.61 0.09 1.76
C VAL A 294 17.26 0.05 0.39
N ASP A 295 16.89 1.02 -0.44
CA ASP A 295 17.56 1.31 -1.71
C ASP A 295 18.07 2.75 -1.67
N ASP A 296 19.36 2.86 -1.34
CA ASP A 296 20.07 4.14 -1.25
C ASP A 296 20.11 4.86 -2.62
N GLU A 297 20.17 4.13 -3.73
CA GLU A 297 20.26 4.70 -5.08
C GLU A 297 18.95 5.37 -5.49
N THR A 298 17.82 4.77 -5.13
CA THR A 298 16.48 5.31 -5.44
C THR A 298 15.89 6.16 -4.31
N GLN A 299 16.58 6.26 -3.17
CA GLN A 299 16.13 6.95 -1.96
C GLN A 299 14.78 6.41 -1.45
N GLN A 300 14.66 5.07 -1.42
CA GLN A 300 13.44 4.39 -1.03
C GLN A 300 13.68 3.49 0.18
N VAL A 301 12.65 3.36 1.00
CA VAL A 301 12.60 2.41 2.11
C VAL A 301 11.31 1.63 1.98
N ALA A 302 11.34 0.34 2.26
CA ALA A 302 10.13 -0.44 2.46
C ALA A 302 10.18 -1.14 3.81
N ALA A 303 9.06 -1.14 4.51
CA ALA A 303 8.96 -1.72 5.83
C ALA A 303 7.72 -2.60 5.96
N ARG A 304 7.89 -3.72 6.64
CA ARG A 304 6.78 -4.47 7.22
C ARG A 304 6.71 -4.12 8.69
N LEU A 305 5.59 -3.55 9.12
CA LEU A 305 5.33 -3.21 10.50
C LEU A 305 4.35 -4.22 11.09
N GLN A 306 4.67 -4.75 12.28
CA GLN A 306 3.69 -5.38 13.14
C GLN A 306 3.10 -4.32 14.05
N ILE A 307 1.78 -4.24 14.05
CA ILE A 307 1.00 -3.29 14.83
C ILE A 307 0.35 -4.06 15.97
N THR A 308 0.53 -3.57 17.20
CA THR A 308 -0.11 -4.12 18.41
C THR A 308 -0.74 -3.02 19.25
N GLY A 309 -1.81 -3.35 19.95
CA GLY A 309 -2.47 -2.46 20.91
C GLY A 309 -3.88 -2.97 21.23
N THR A 310 -4.65 -2.20 21.99
CA THR A 310 -6.04 -2.52 22.34
C THR A 310 -6.96 -1.46 21.75
N PRO A 311 -7.82 -1.80 20.77
CA PRO A 311 -8.80 -0.87 20.23
C PRO A 311 -9.74 -0.39 21.34
N VAL A 312 -9.91 0.93 21.44
CA VAL A 312 -10.77 1.62 22.41
C VAL A 312 -11.81 2.52 21.75
N ALA A 313 -11.67 2.78 20.45
CA ALA A 313 -12.67 3.40 19.61
C ALA A 313 -12.90 2.55 18.35
N GLU A 314 -13.97 2.86 17.61
CA GLU A 314 -14.19 2.24 16.31
C GLU A 314 -13.06 2.62 15.34
N PHE A 315 -12.51 1.62 14.67
CA PHE A 315 -11.43 1.80 13.71
C PHE A 315 -11.61 0.82 12.55
N ALA A 316 -11.44 1.29 11.32
CA ALA A 316 -11.63 0.50 10.10
C ALA A 316 -12.97 -0.26 10.04
N GLY A 317 -14.06 0.33 10.58
CA GLY A 317 -15.40 -0.29 10.60
C GLY A 317 -15.56 -1.45 11.59
N ALA A 318 -14.62 -1.64 12.52
CA ALA A 318 -14.77 -2.60 13.61
C ALA A 318 -14.86 -1.90 14.95
N ARG A 319 -15.86 -2.30 15.74
CA ARG A 319 -16.05 -1.84 17.12
C ARG A 319 -15.07 -2.56 18.06
N PRO A 320 -14.57 -1.87 19.09
CA PRO A 320 -13.66 -2.49 20.05
C PRO A 320 -14.38 -3.58 20.87
N ASN A 321 -13.68 -4.67 21.19
CA ASN A 321 -14.18 -5.76 22.03
C ASN A 321 -13.37 -5.95 23.33
N GLY A 322 -12.52 -4.98 23.67
CA GLY A 322 -11.65 -4.98 24.85
C GLY A 322 -10.42 -5.90 24.77
N LYS A 323 -10.21 -6.63 23.67
CA LYS A 323 -9.06 -7.52 23.49
C LYS A 323 -7.93 -6.82 22.72
N PRO A 324 -6.66 -7.18 22.99
CA PRO A 324 -5.55 -6.70 22.19
C PRO A 324 -5.60 -7.29 20.78
N VAL A 325 -5.16 -6.52 19.80
CA VAL A 325 -5.01 -6.93 18.41
C VAL A 325 -3.55 -7.01 18.01
N ARG A 326 -3.26 -7.85 17.02
CA ARG A 326 -1.99 -7.88 16.30
C ARG A 326 -2.24 -8.08 14.81
N PHE A 327 -1.78 -7.15 14.01
CA PHE A 327 -1.92 -7.20 12.55
C PHE A 327 -0.71 -6.51 11.91
N HIS A 328 -0.64 -6.50 10.58
CA HIS A 328 0.51 -5.95 9.89
C HIS A 328 0.15 -4.86 8.90
N GLU A 329 1.15 -4.05 8.62
CA GLU A 329 1.13 -3.05 7.58
C GLU A 329 2.38 -3.23 6.71
N HIS A 330 2.23 -3.12 5.39
CA HIS A 330 3.32 -2.97 4.45
C HIS A 330 3.34 -1.52 3.98
N CYS A 331 4.51 -0.89 4.06
CA CYS A 331 4.70 0.49 3.66
C CYS A 331 5.90 0.63 2.73
N MET A 332 5.74 1.42 1.68
CA MET A 332 6.81 1.89 0.81
C MET A 332 6.96 3.40 0.91
N TYR A 333 8.17 3.87 1.16
CA TYR A 333 8.52 5.27 1.36
C TYR A 333 9.42 5.75 0.24
N ARG A 334 9.28 7.03 -0.13
CA ARG A 334 10.29 7.76 -0.89
C ARG A 334 10.78 8.95 -0.10
N PHE A 335 12.09 9.17 -0.14
CA PHE A 335 12.76 10.28 0.50
C PHE A 335 13.12 11.34 -0.55
N ASP A 336 12.91 12.60 -0.21
CA ASP A 336 13.37 13.78 -0.95
C ASP A 336 14.36 14.52 -0.05
N LYS A 337 15.60 14.73 -0.52
CA LYS A 337 16.66 15.38 0.26
C LYS A 337 16.83 14.77 1.67
N GLY A 338 16.77 13.44 1.76
CA GLY A 338 16.94 12.70 3.01
C GLY A 338 15.75 12.73 3.98
N LYS A 339 14.58 13.21 3.56
CA LYS A 339 13.36 13.22 4.39
C LYS A 339 12.19 12.55 3.69
N ILE A 340 11.31 11.90 4.46
CA ILE A 340 10.10 11.25 3.95
C ILE A 340 9.22 12.27 3.23
N ALA A 341 8.94 12.01 1.95
CA ALA A 341 8.12 12.85 1.09
C ALA A 341 6.88 12.12 0.58
N LEU A 342 6.98 10.80 0.41
CA LEU A 342 5.86 9.94 0.06
C LEU A 342 5.85 8.70 0.94
N VAL A 343 4.65 8.29 1.32
CA VAL A 343 4.33 7.03 1.96
C VAL A 343 3.19 6.37 1.19
N TRP A 344 3.36 5.09 0.87
CA TRP A 344 2.28 4.23 0.39
C TRP A 344 2.14 3.03 1.32
N ALA A 345 1.03 2.97 2.05
CA ALA A 345 0.71 1.97 3.05
C ALA A 345 -0.42 1.05 2.57
N THR A 346 -0.38 -0.20 2.99
CA THR A 346 -1.45 -1.19 2.86
C THR A 346 -1.52 -1.94 4.20
N MET A 347 -2.70 -2.05 4.82
CA MET A 347 -2.89 -2.74 6.13
C MET A 347 -3.65 -4.06 6.00
N GLU A 348 -3.37 -4.97 6.92
CA GLU A 348 -4.03 -6.27 7.09
C GLU A 348 -5.39 -6.14 7.82
N LEU A 349 -6.28 -5.31 7.29
CA LEU A 349 -7.55 -4.94 7.94
C LEU A 349 -8.47 -6.14 8.18
N ASP A 350 -8.43 -7.17 7.33
CA ASP A 350 -9.21 -8.40 7.55
C ASP A 350 -8.73 -9.21 8.74
N ALA A 351 -7.42 -9.25 9.01
CA ALA A 351 -6.92 -9.89 10.22
C ALA A 351 -7.29 -9.07 11.46
N TYR A 352 -7.25 -7.74 11.35
CA TYR A 352 -7.69 -6.84 12.41
C TYR A 352 -9.18 -7.05 12.75
N ARG A 353 -10.08 -6.97 11.77
CA ARG A 353 -11.53 -7.13 11.96
C ARG A 353 -11.91 -8.50 12.52
N ARG A 354 -11.30 -9.58 12.02
CA ARG A 354 -11.52 -10.95 12.53
C ARG A 354 -11.12 -11.14 13.99
N GLN A 355 -10.17 -10.37 14.51
CA GLN A 355 -9.82 -10.40 15.94
C GLN A 355 -10.87 -9.69 16.82
N LEU A 356 -11.66 -8.79 16.22
CA LEU A 356 -12.70 -8.01 16.87
C LEU A 356 -14.09 -8.62 16.75
N GLU A 357 -14.32 -9.49 15.77
CA GLU A 357 -15.54 -10.28 15.63
C GLU A 357 -15.86 -11.03 16.94
N GLU A 358 -17.08 -10.82 17.45
CA GLU A 358 -17.61 -11.64 18.53
C GLU A 358 -17.79 -13.06 17.98
N ARG A 359 -17.00 -14.01 18.48
CA ARG A 359 -17.41 -15.42 18.36
C ARG A 359 -18.62 -15.58 19.28
N PRO A 360 -19.81 -15.94 18.79
CA PRO A 360 -20.89 -16.28 19.70
C PRO A 360 -20.36 -17.39 20.60
N GLU A 361 -20.39 -17.15 21.91
CA GLU A 361 -20.14 -18.22 22.86
C GLU A 361 -21.02 -19.38 22.44
N ARG A 362 -20.43 -20.58 22.29
CA ARG A 362 -21.23 -21.80 22.25
C ARG A 362 -22.11 -21.71 23.49
N ARG A 363 -23.40 -21.38 23.32
CA ARG A 363 -24.40 -21.50 24.38
C ARG A 363 -24.16 -22.88 24.97
N LYS A 364 -23.62 -22.94 26.19
CA LYS A 364 -23.75 -24.15 26.99
C LYS A 364 -25.25 -24.36 27.03
N SER A 365 -25.73 -25.37 26.32
CA SER A 365 -27.14 -25.72 26.31
C SER A 365 -27.48 -26.11 27.74
N SER A 366 -27.92 -25.15 28.55
CA SER A 366 -28.71 -25.44 29.74
C SER A 366 -30.13 -25.66 29.23
N MET A 367 -30.39 -26.86 28.75
CA MET A 367 -31.75 -27.37 28.65
C MET A 367 -31.88 -28.51 29.65
N LEU A 368 -32.64 -28.22 30.70
CA LEU A 368 -33.65 -29.10 31.30
C LEU A 368 -33.15 -30.47 31.78
N GLY A 369 -32.84 -30.52 33.08
CA GLY A 369 -33.12 -31.67 33.92
C GLY A 369 -33.93 -31.20 35.12
N ILE A 370 -35.25 -31.03 34.93
CA ILE A 370 -36.22 -31.03 36.03
C ILE A 370 -36.69 -32.48 36.15
N ASN A 371 -36.61 -33.05 37.36
CA ASN A 371 -37.45 -34.17 37.78
C ASN A 371 -38.90 -33.72 37.88
#